data_AF-A0A354J3J0-F1
#
_entry.id   AF-A0A354J3J0-F1
#
_cell.length_a   1.000
_cell.length_b   1.000
_cell.length_c   1.000
_cell.angle_alpha   90.00
_cell.angle_beta   90.00
_cell.angle_gamma   90.00
#
_symmetry.space_group_name_H-M   'P 1'
#
loop_
_entity.id
_entity.type
_entity.pdbx_description
1 polymer ?
#
loop_
_entity_poly.entity_id
_entity_poly.type
_entity_poly.pdbx_seq_one_letter_code
_entity_poly.pdbx_strand_id
1 'polypeptide(L)'
;VKIDGQTLVDGITYNTLKAVPREQKINQNDVKGLYDIYWANGQSFNTNSGTLRGTLKALFEVRDGNNAENLKGTVDSAVNTKVTMSDGMEKEVTHIKITGANINSIEKLNIPEQGILTIHNKTYNYTGFKVEKDASGNFVYTFELEKALDPAVLDNLKDKSISIGSSISYKGIPYYLGKMNELVRTYANAFNQIHRKGKDLDNEPGMDFFTAVDKVSGRDYAFGPLESSGDYSGYDFDTFTSRTGSFYQKVAPEDPFYGSYYLLTAENFAVNSSIIRDPDKIAAATDVINGVENNDIAEELLALKDKKIFIQGTTEGFFQSLIAEIGTDTNKSVRFSDAQENIKNSISNQRLSVSGADVDEEAMSLIRYQNAYN
;
A
#
# COMPACT_ATOMS: atom_id res chain seq x y z
N VAL A 1 -23.95 -23.44 -12.22
CA VAL A 1 -22.61 -22.88 -11.94
C VAL A 1 -22.67 -22.11 -10.63
N LYS A 2 -21.77 -22.43 -9.69
CA LYS A 2 -21.62 -21.70 -8.43
C LYS A 2 -20.27 -20.99 -8.41
N ILE A 3 -20.24 -19.80 -7.84
CA ILE A 3 -19.06 -18.95 -7.68
C ILE A 3 -19.24 -18.25 -6.33
N ASP A 4 -18.18 -18.21 -5.55
CA ASP A 4 -18.22 -17.65 -4.20
C ASP A 4 -19.31 -18.28 -3.31
N GLY A 5 -19.52 -19.59 -3.44
CA GLY A 5 -20.56 -20.32 -2.71
C GLY A 5 -22.01 -20.03 -3.14
N GLN A 6 -22.25 -19.02 -3.99
CA GLN A 6 -23.58 -18.67 -4.51
C GLN A 6 -23.81 -19.21 -5.92
N THR A 7 -25.07 -19.43 -6.27
CA THR A 7 -25.46 -19.87 -7.62
C THR A 7 -25.46 -18.68 -8.57
N LEU A 8 -24.59 -18.71 -9.58
CA LEU A 8 -24.58 -17.71 -10.66
C LEU A 8 -25.64 -18.04 -11.72
N VAL A 9 -25.71 -19.30 -12.14
CA VAL A 9 -26.70 -19.81 -13.11
C VAL A 9 -27.12 -21.20 -12.69
N ASP A 10 -28.42 -21.43 -12.62
CA ASP A 10 -29.03 -22.75 -12.46
C ASP A 10 -30.29 -22.85 -13.32
N GLY A 11 -30.20 -23.64 -14.39
CA GLY A 11 -31.23 -23.74 -15.42
C GLY A 11 -31.57 -22.36 -16.02
N ILE A 12 -32.81 -21.92 -15.75
CA ILE A 12 -33.35 -20.61 -16.18
C ILE A 12 -33.12 -19.49 -15.16
N THR A 13 -32.70 -19.82 -13.94
CA THR A 13 -32.45 -18.83 -12.89
C THR A 13 -31.00 -18.36 -12.96
N TYR A 14 -30.79 -17.05 -12.90
CA TYR A 14 -29.47 -16.45 -12.88
C TYR A 14 -29.40 -15.30 -11.89
N ASN A 15 -28.25 -15.16 -11.25
CA ASN A 15 -27.92 -14.00 -10.42
C ASN A 15 -26.85 -13.19 -11.15
N THR A 16 -26.98 -11.87 -11.12
CA THR A 16 -26.04 -10.96 -11.78
C THR A 16 -25.05 -10.36 -10.80
N LEU A 17 -23.89 -9.98 -11.33
CA LEU A 17 -22.86 -9.24 -10.61
C LEU A 17 -22.93 -7.76 -11.02
N LYS A 18 -22.67 -6.87 -10.07
CA LYS A 18 -22.61 -5.43 -10.27
C LYS A 18 -21.26 -4.90 -9.81
N ALA A 19 -20.66 -4.03 -10.60
CA ALA A 19 -19.50 -3.25 -10.18
C ALA A 19 -19.95 -2.05 -9.35
N VAL A 20 -19.34 -1.87 -8.18
CA VAL A 20 -19.62 -0.77 -7.25
C VAL A 20 -18.30 -0.09 -6.91
N PRO A 21 -18.18 1.24 -7.08
CA PRO A 21 -16.96 1.94 -6.71
C PRO A 21 -16.75 1.86 -5.19
N ARG A 22 -15.53 1.55 -4.77
CA ARG A 22 -15.16 1.52 -3.36
C ARG A 22 -15.01 2.95 -2.82
N GLU A 23 -15.52 3.18 -1.61
CA GLU A 23 -15.43 4.47 -0.94
C GLU A 23 -14.06 4.70 -0.29
N GLN A 24 -13.52 3.66 0.36
CA GLN A 24 -12.28 3.70 1.14
C GLN A 24 -11.14 2.98 0.44
N LYS A 25 -9.90 3.44 0.63
CA LYS A 25 -8.72 2.75 0.06
C LYS A 25 -8.33 1.53 0.91
N ILE A 26 -7.65 0.55 0.33
CA ILE A 26 -7.06 -0.57 1.07
C ILE A 26 -5.55 -0.37 1.24
N ASN A 27 -4.86 0.08 0.19
CA ASN A 27 -3.45 0.44 0.22
C ASN A 27 -3.26 1.93 -0.02
N GLN A 28 -2.11 2.48 0.38
CA GLN A 28 -1.84 3.91 0.30
C GLN A 28 -1.94 4.45 -1.14
N ASN A 29 -1.36 3.71 -2.10
CA ASN A 29 -1.33 4.09 -3.52
C ASN A 29 -2.56 3.66 -4.33
N ASP A 30 -3.59 3.09 -3.69
CA ASP A 30 -4.81 2.72 -4.42
C ASP A 30 -5.47 3.98 -5.02
N VAL A 31 -6.00 3.85 -6.24
CA VAL A 31 -6.80 4.89 -6.88
C VAL A 31 -8.16 4.99 -6.19
N LYS A 32 -8.65 6.21 -5.95
CA LYS A 32 -9.97 6.43 -5.36
C LYS A 32 -11.06 5.91 -6.30
N GLY A 33 -12.05 5.20 -5.75
CA GLY A 33 -13.17 4.66 -6.54
C GLY A 33 -12.84 3.38 -7.31
N LEU A 34 -11.79 2.64 -6.91
CA LEU A 34 -11.53 1.30 -7.45
C LEU A 34 -12.78 0.42 -7.33
N TYR A 35 -13.17 -0.28 -8.39
CA TYR A 35 -14.42 -1.04 -8.40
C TYR A 35 -14.31 -2.36 -7.65
N ASP A 36 -15.22 -2.60 -6.71
CA ASP A 36 -15.50 -3.91 -6.17
C ASP A 36 -16.69 -4.55 -6.88
N ILE A 37 -16.81 -5.88 -6.73
CA ILE A 37 -17.93 -6.63 -7.26
C ILE A 37 -18.91 -6.92 -6.11
N TYR A 38 -20.18 -6.78 -6.39
CA TYR A 38 -21.28 -7.17 -5.52
C TYR A 38 -22.25 -8.04 -6.28
N TRP A 39 -22.95 -8.91 -5.57
CA TRP A 39 -24.13 -9.57 -6.09
C TRP A 39 -25.25 -8.53 -6.25
N ALA A 40 -26.07 -8.65 -7.31
CA ALA A 40 -27.18 -7.73 -7.56
C ALA A 40 -28.24 -7.71 -6.43
N ASN A 41 -28.26 -8.75 -5.59
CA ASN A 41 -29.06 -8.82 -4.37
C ASN A 41 -28.50 -7.97 -3.20
N GLY A 42 -27.37 -7.27 -3.41
CA GLY A 42 -26.72 -6.42 -2.42
C GLY A 42 -25.68 -7.13 -1.53
N GLN A 43 -25.51 -8.45 -1.67
CA GLN A 43 -24.47 -9.17 -0.91
C GLN A 43 -23.08 -8.89 -1.47
N SER A 44 -22.08 -8.81 -0.58
CA SER A 44 -20.69 -8.67 -0.99
C SER A 44 -20.22 -9.91 -1.73
N PHE A 45 -19.45 -9.70 -2.79
CA PHE A 45 -18.77 -10.79 -3.48
C PHE A 45 -17.38 -10.95 -2.86
N ASN A 46 -17.09 -12.13 -2.32
CA ASN A 46 -15.77 -12.40 -1.74
C ASN A 46 -14.75 -12.72 -2.85
N THR A 47 -14.04 -11.68 -3.26
CA THR A 47 -12.95 -11.74 -4.25
C THR A 47 -11.78 -12.63 -3.83
N ASN A 48 -11.66 -12.91 -2.53
CA ASN A 48 -10.61 -13.74 -1.93
C ASN A 48 -11.07 -15.17 -1.62
N SER A 49 -12.28 -15.55 -2.01
CA SER A 49 -12.81 -16.91 -1.83
C SER A 49 -11.90 -17.96 -2.46
N GLY A 50 -11.55 -19.01 -1.70
CA GLY A 50 -10.75 -20.14 -2.21
C GLY A 50 -11.45 -20.97 -3.29
N THR A 51 -12.76 -20.75 -3.47
CA THR A 51 -13.55 -21.36 -4.55
C THR A 51 -13.47 -20.58 -5.87
N LEU A 52 -12.99 -19.33 -5.83
CA LEU A 52 -12.84 -18.49 -7.01
C LEU A 52 -11.61 -18.95 -7.81
N ARG A 53 -11.80 -19.23 -9.10
CA ARG A 53 -10.76 -19.73 -10.01
C ARG A 53 -10.84 -19.06 -11.38
N GLY A 54 -9.84 -19.31 -12.23
CA GLY A 54 -9.79 -18.81 -13.60
C GLY A 54 -9.43 -17.32 -13.69
N THR A 55 -9.76 -16.71 -14.83
CA THR A 55 -9.32 -15.35 -15.18
C THR A 55 -9.76 -14.29 -14.17
N LEU A 56 -10.98 -14.41 -13.62
CA LEU A 56 -11.48 -13.44 -12.64
C LEU A 56 -10.65 -13.44 -11.36
N LYS A 57 -10.27 -14.63 -10.85
CA LYS A 57 -9.39 -14.73 -9.69
C LYS A 57 -8.03 -14.12 -9.97
N ALA A 58 -7.43 -14.46 -11.11
CA ALA A 58 -6.12 -13.96 -11.51
C ALA A 58 -6.09 -12.43 -11.62
N LEU A 59 -7.15 -11.82 -12.17
CA LEU A 59 -7.28 -10.36 -12.24
C LEU A 59 -7.30 -9.72 -10.84
N PHE A 60 -8.04 -10.29 -9.88
CA PHE A 60 -8.03 -9.79 -8.51
C PHE A 60 -6.69 -10.01 -7.79
N GLU A 61 -6.01 -11.14 -8.04
CA GLU A 61 -4.68 -11.40 -7.48
C GLU A 61 -3.65 -10.40 -8.01
N VAL A 62 -3.66 -10.09 -9.31
CA VAL A 62 -2.80 -9.06 -9.89
C VAL A 62 -3.16 -7.67 -9.35
N ARG A 63 -4.44 -7.34 -9.24
CA ARG A 63 -4.90 -6.02 -8.80
C ARG A 63 -4.68 -5.74 -7.32
N ASP A 64 -4.94 -6.73 -6.46
CA ASP A 64 -4.97 -6.56 -4.99
C ASP A 64 -3.83 -7.31 -4.27
N GLY A 65 -3.00 -8.07 -5.01
CA GLY A 65 -1.93 -8.89 -4.46
C GLY A 65 -0.85 -8.08 -3.75
N ASN A 66 -0.65 -8.38 -2.47
CA ASN A 66 0.30 -7.69 -1.58
C ASN A 66 1.34 -8.62 -0.97
N ASN A 67 1.52 -9.83 -1.52
CA ASN A 67 2.46 -10.83 -1.01
C ASN A 67 2.31 -11.14 0.49
N ALA A 68 1.08 -11.05 1.03
CA ALA A 68 0.78 -11.19 2.46
C ALA A 68 1.46 -10.15 3.39
N GLU A 69 1.97 -9.05 2.83
CA GLU A 69 2.62 -7.94 3.55
C GLU A 69 1.63 -6.91 4.11
N ASN A 70 0.36 -7.30 4.28
CA ASN A 70 -0.63 -6.42 4.90
C ASN A 70 -0.36 -6.24 6.40
N LEU A 71 -0.77 -5.09 6.95
CA LEU A 71 -0.61 -4.81 8.37
C LEU A 71 -1.42 -5.81 9.20
N LYS A 72 -0.75 -6.46 10.15
CA LYS A 72 -1.31 -7.40 11.12
C LYS A 72 -0.75 -7.07 12.50
N GLY A 73 -1.56 -7.23 13.54
CA GLY A 73 -1.14 -7.07 14.92
C GLY A 73 -2.18 -7.59 15.90
N THR A 74 -2.04 -7.21 17.16
CA THR A 74 -2.97 -7.54 18.24
C THR A 74 -3.44 -6.28 18.94
N VAL A 75 -4.73 -6.19 19.23
CA VAL A 75 -5.29 -5.07 19.98
C VAL A 75 -4.83 -5.14 21.44
N ASP A 76 -4.15 -4.09 21.89
CA ASP A 76 -3.72 -3.92 23.28
C ASP A 76 -4.83 -3.29 24.13
N SER A 77 -5.40 -2.19 23.62
CA SER A 77 -6.46 -1.45 24.29
C SER A 77 -7.38 -0.72 23.30
N ALA A 78 -8.63 -0.52 23.70
CA ALA A 78 -9.60 0.29 22.95
C ALA A 78 -10.29 1.24 23.93
N VAL A 79 -10.23 2.54 23.67
CA VAL A 79 -10.70 3.59 24.59
C VAL A 79 -11.53 4.62 23.84
N ASN A 80 -12.70 4.95 24.36
CA ASN A 80 -13.49 6.08 23.86
C ASN A 80 -12.88 7.38 24.37
N THR A 81 -12.61 8.29 23.45
CA THR A 81 -11.99 9.58 23.72
C THR A 81 -12.78 10.67 23.01
N LYS A 82 -12.99 11.80 23.69
CA LYS A 82 -13.49 13.00 23.04
C LYS A 82 -12.33 13.67 22.33
N VAL A 83 -12.44 13.78 21.01
CA VAL A 83 -11.45 14.47 20.18
C VAL A 83 -12.05 15.73 19.61
N THR A 84 -11.26 16.79 19.59
CA THR A 84 -11.61 18.02 18.88
C THR A 84 -11.18 17.85 17.43
N MET A 85 -12.14 17.90 16.51
CA MET A 85 -11.88 17.82 15.08
C MET A 85 -11.34 19.16 14.56
N SER A 86 -10.82 19.15 13.32
CA SER A 86 -10.24 20.33 12.67
C SER A 86 -11.22 21.51 12.48
N ASP A 87 -12.52 21.26 12.57
CA ASP A 87 -13.60 22.26 12.55
C ASP A 87 -13.94 22.84 13.93
N GLY A 88 -13.23 22.40 14.98
CA GLY A 88 -13.46 22.81 16.36
C GLY A 88 -14.62 22.07 17.05
N MET A 89 -15.28 21.12 16.38
CA MET A 89 -16.33 20.32 17.01
C MET A 89 -15.73 19.16 17.80
N GLU A 90 -16.24 18.95 19.01
CA GLU A 90 -15.93 17.76 19.79
C GLU A 90 -16.75 16.57 19.29
N LYS A 91 -16.05 15.47 19.00
CA LYS A 91 -16.67 14.20 18.62
C LYS A 91 -16.13 13.10 19.52
N GLU A 92 -17.00 12.22 19.96
CA GLU A 92 -16.59 11.00 20.65
C GLU A 92 -16.20 9.94 19.62
N VAL A 93 -14.96 9.46 19.72
CA VAL A 93 -14.36 8.45 18.84
C VAL A 93 -13.72 7.35 19.66
N THR A 94 -13.48 6.19 19.07
CA THR A 94 -12.72 5.12 19.72
C THR A 94 -11.30 5.12 19.18
N HIS A 95 -10.32 5.18 20.08
CA HIS A 95 -8.91 4.93 19.77
C HIS A 95 -8.58 3.47 20.05
N ILE A 96 -8.02 2.78 19.06
CA ILE A 96 -7.58 1.38 19.17
C ILE A 96 -6.07 1.36 19.10
N LYS A 97 -5.44 0.95 20.20
CA LYS A 97 -4.01 0.77 20.31
C LYS A 97 -3.65 -0.67 19.95
N ILE A 98 -2.64 -0.82 19.09
CA ILE A 98 -2.16 -2.10 18.56
C ILE A 98 -0.70 -2.24 18.90
N THR A 99 -0.35 -3.42 19.40
CA THR A 99 1.03 -3.85 19.65
C THR A 99 1.34 -5.13 18.88
N GLY A 100 2.62 -5.48 18.78
CA GLY A 100 3.07 -6.68 18.06
C GLY A 100 2.78 -6.61 16.56
N ALA A 101 2.86 -5.42 15.97
CA ALA A 101 2.66 -5.25 14.54
C ALA A 101 3.78 -5.94 13.75
N ASN A 102 3.43 -6.50 12.59
CA ASN A 102 4.40 -7.13 11.68
C ASN A 102 5.29 -6.12 10.93
N ILE A 103 4.87 -4.85 10.85
CA ILE A 103 5.59 -3.77 10.16
C ILE A 103 6.11 -2.79 11.21
N ASN A 104 7.44 -2.73 11.35
CA ASN A 104 8.15 -1.86 12.30
C ASN A 104 9.14 -0.92 11.59
N SER A 105 8.85 -0.58 10.33
CA SER A 105 9.67 0.33 9.52
C SER A 105 8.76 1.16 8.65
N ILE A 106 9.07 2.45 8.55
CA ILE A 106 8.24 3.44 7.86
C ILE A 106 8.32 3.28 6.34
N GLU A 107 9.48 2.84 5.87
CA GLU A 107 9.79 2.57 4.47
C GLU A 107 8.88 1.48 3.90
N LYS A 108 8.48 0.51 4.73
CA LYS A 108 7.63 -0.63 4.33
C LYS A 108 6.14 -0.42 4.61
N LEU A 109 5.75 0.68 5.25
CA LEU A 109 4.37 0.91 5.65
C LEU A 109 3.51 1.30 4.44
N ASN A 110 2.49 0.49 4.11
CA ASN A 110 1.60 0.69 2.97
C ASN A 110 0.11 0.70 3.38
N ILE A 111 -0.21 1.36 4.50
CA ILE A 111 -1.59 1.57 4.93
C ILE A 111 -2.09 2.94 4.45
N PRO A 112 -3.37 3.10 4.10
CA PRO A 112 -3.91 4.40 3.72
C PRO A 112 -4.18 5.26 4.97
N GLU A 113 -4.22 6.59 4.78
CA GLU A 113 -4.48 7.55 5.86
C GLU A 113 -5.86 7.37 6.51
N GLN A 114 -6.84 6.93 5.71
CA GLN A 114 -8.21 6.59 6.11
C GLN A 114 -8.60 5.29 5.42
N GLY A 115 -9.38 4.45 6.09
CA GLY A 115 -9.69 3.14 5.53
C GLY A 115 -10.54 2.25 6.41
N ILE A 116 -10.45 0.94 6.16
CA ILE A 116 -11.19 -0.09 6.89
C ILE A 116 -10.22 -0.96 7.68
N LEU A 117 -10.54 -1.13 8.95
CA LEU A 117 -9.84 -1.94 9.93
C LEU A 117 -10.66 -3.20 10.22
N THR A 118 -10.07 -4.38 10.06
CA THR A 118 -10.75 -5.65 10.39
C THR A 118 -10.21 -6.18 11.71
N ILE A 119 -11.06 -6.28 12.73
CA ILE A 119 -10.75 -6.87 14.03
C ILE A 119 -11.53 -8.16 14.15
N HIS A 120 -10.81 -9.28 14.19
CA HIS A 120 -11.38 -10.61 14.14
C HIS A 120 -12.34 -10.78 12.93
N ASN A 121 -13.65 -10.73 13.17
CA ASN A 121 -14.70 -10.90 12.14
C ASN A 121 -15.55 -9.63 11.91
N LYS A 122 -15.13 -8.48 12.47
CA LYS A 122 -15.86 -7.20 12.32
C LYS A 122 -14.99 -6.15 11.67
N THR A 123 -15.58 -5.36 10.78
CA THR A 123 -14.93 -4.26 10.07
C THR A 123 -15.34 -2.92 10.66
N TYR A 124 -14.39 -2.01 10.84
CA TYR A 124 -14.58 -0.67 11.35
C TYR A 124 -13.91 0.35 10.43
N ASN A 125 -14.54 1.49 10.20
CA ASN A 125 -13.92 2.58 9.45
C ASN A 125 -13.02 3.39 10.38
N TYR A 126 -11.81 3.71 9.94
CA TYR A 126 -10.90 4.60 10.64
C TYR A 126 -10.65 5.89 9.85
N THR A 127 -10.55 7.01 10.57
CA THR A 127 -10.36 8.37 10.03
C THR A 127 -8.92 8.84 10.12
N GLY A 128 -8.08 8.16 10.88
CA GLY A 128 -6.67 8.47 10.99
C GLY A 128 -5.93 7.49 11.89
N PHE A 129 -4.61 7.61 11.91
CA PHE A 129 -3.78 6.85 12.83
C PHE A 129 -2.56 7.65 13.29
N LYS A 130 -2.05 7.26 14.46
CA LYS A 130 -0.78 7.71 15.03
C LYS A 130 0.11 6.47 15.20
N VAL A 131 1.40 6.62 14.94
CA VAL A 131 2.42 5.61 15.21
C VAL A 131 3.43 6.19 16.17
N GLU A 132 3.76 5.44 17.22
CA GLU A 132 4.75 5.78 18.22
C GLU A 132 5.79 4.65 18.28
N LYS A 133 7.06 5.01 18.38
CA LYS A 133 8.14 4.04 18.57
C LYS A 133 8.29 3.71 20.05
N ASP A 134 8.26 2.43 20.40
CA ASP A 134 8.52 1.99 21.76
C ASP A 134 10.03 2.02 22.09
N ALA A 135 10.38 1.82 23.37
CA ALA A 135 11.78 1.79 23.83
C ALA A 135 12.62 0.67 23.17
N SER A 136 11.98 -0.33 22.56
CA SER A 136 12.63 -1.43 21.82
C SER A 136 12.75 -1.13 20.32
N GLY A 137 12.20 -0.01 19.85
CA GLY A 137 12.18 0.39 18.46
C GLY A 137 11.01 -0.16 17.63
N ASN A 138 10.05 -0.84 18.23
CA ASN A 138 8.87 -1.35 17.53
C ASN A 138 7.79 -0.28 17.41
N PHE A 139 6.94 -0.42 16.41
CA PHE A 139 5.85 0.52 16.16
C PHE A 139 4.59 0.11 16.92
N VAL A 140 4.07 1.07 17.67
CA VAL A 140 2.78 1.01 18.35
C VAL A 140 1.80 1.90 17.58
N TYR A 141 0.73 1.30 17.08
CA TYR A 141 -0.24 2.01 16.24
C TYR A 141 -1.48 2.35 17.05
N THR A 142 -1.93 3.58 16.96
CA THR A 142 -3.20 4.05 17.52
C THR A 142 -4.11 4.50 16.39
N PHE A 143 -5.16 3.73 16.11
CA PHE A 143 -6.15 4.03 15.07
C PHE A 143 -7.34 4.77 15.66
N GLU A 144 -7.81 5.80 14.97
CA GLU A 144 -9.04 6.51 15.30
C GLU A 144 -10.20 6.01 14.46
N LEU A 145 -11.21 5.45 15.12
CA LEU A 145 -12.44 5.03 14.47
C LEU A 145 -13.37 6.21 14.17
N GLU A 146 -14.13 6.10 13.08
CA GLU A 146 -15.10 7.12 12.66
C GLU A 146 -16.21 7.35 13.70
N LYS A 147 -16.54 6.32 14.50
CA LYS A 147 -17.61 6.36 15.51
C LYS A 147 -17.13 5.71 16.80
N ALA A 148 -17.62 6.23 17.92
CA ALA A 148 -17.47 5.58 19.21
C ALA A 148 -18.18 4.22 19.23
N LEU A 149 -17.54 3.23 19.83
CA LEU A 149 -18.10 1.91 20.10
C LEU A 149 -18.78 1.89 21.47
N ASP A 150 -19.76 1.00 21.61
CA ASP A 150 -20.39 0.72 22.90
C ASP A 150 -19.31 0.20 23.88
N PRO A 151 -19.26 0.71 25.13
CA PRO A 151 -18.34 0.23 26.16
C PRO A 151 -18.32 -1.29 26.32
N ALA A 152 -19.46 -1.98 26.15
CA ALA A 152 -19.54 -3.43 26.25
C ALA A 152 -18.74 -4.15 25.14
N VAL A 153 -18.50 -3.49 24.00
CA VAL A 153 -17.69 -4.04 22.90
C VAL A 153 -16.21 -3.79 23.13
N LEU A 154 -15.82 -2.68 23.77
CA LEU A 154 -14.41 -2.29 23.96
C LEU A 154 -13.59 -3.37 24.68
N ASP A 155 -14.11 -3.88 25.80
CA ASP A 155 -13.43 -4.92 26.59
C ASP A 155 -13.25 -6.23 25.80
N ASN A 156 -14.17 -6.50 24.88
CA ASN A 156 -14.14 -7.70 24.04
C ASN A 156 -13.15 -7.61 22.87
N LEU A 157 -12.61 -6.42 22.59
CA LEU A 157 -11.61 -6.21 21.53
C LEU A 157 -10.19 -6.50 22.00
N LYS A 158 -9.93 -6.52 23.30
CA LYS A 158 -8.60 -6.81 23.84
C LYS A 158 -8.11 -8.20 23.39
N ASP A 159 -6.83 -8.29 23.05
CA ASP A 159 -6.14 -9.50 22.60
C ASP A 159 -6.71 -10.11 21.30
N LYS A 160 -7.56 -9.36 20.56
CA LYS A 160 -8.05 -9.80 19.25
C LYS A 160 -7.06 -9.44 18.15
N SER A 161 -6.98 -10.33 17.15
CA SER A 161 -6.20 -10.09 15.95
C SER A 161 -6.82 -8.98 15.11
N ILE A 162 -5.96 -8.15 14.55
CA ILE A 162 -6.33 -7.02 13.72
C ILE A 162 -5.56 -7.05 12.41
N SER A 163 -6.21 -6.62 11.34
CA SER A 163 -5.58 -6.49 10.02
C SER A 163 -6.20 -5.36 9.20
N ILE A 164 -5.36 -4.74 8.35
CA ILE A 164 -5.81 -3.81 7.31
C ILE A 164 -5.67 -4.53 5.97
N GLY A 165 -6.73 -4.49 5.16
CA GLY A 165 -6.80 -5.22 3.91
C GLY A 165 -6.81 -6.74 4.07
N SER A 166 -6.74 -7.44 2.94
CA SER A 166 -6.66 -8.91 2.91
C SER A 166 -5.24 -9.37 2.67
N SER A 167 -4.88 -10.53 3.22
CA SER A 167 -3.59 -11.18 2.99
C SER A 167 -3.67 -12.00 1.70
N ILE A 168 -3.10 -11.51 0.60
CA ILE A 168 -3.11 -12.22 -0.69
C ILE A 168 -1.68 -12.65 -1.00
N SER A 169 -1.47 -13.97 -1.08
CA SER A 169 -0.16 -14.58 -1.36
C SER A 169 0.22 -14.52 -2.85
N TYR A 170 0.10 -13.34 -3.44
CA TYR A 170 0.46 -13.04 -4.82
C TYR A 170 1.11 -11.66 -4.88
N LYS A 171 2.13 -11.50 -5.72
CA LYS A 171 2.83 -10.23 -5.94
C LYS A 171 2.10 -9.44 -7.01
N GLY A 172 1.09 -8.69 -6.58
CA GLY A 172 0.28 -7.84 -7.46
C GLY A 172 0.84 -6.42 -7.56
N ILE A 173 0.02 -5.54 -8.14
CA ILE A 173 0.32 -4.11 -8.28
C ILE A 173 0.62 -3.46 -6.92
N PRO A 174 -0.15 -3.69 -5.82
CA PRO A 174 0.14 -3.08 -4.53
C PRO A 174 1.49 -3.46 -3.95
N TYR A 175 1.96 -4.68 -4.19
CA TYR A 175 3.28 -5.14 -3.77
C TYR A 175 4.39 -4.30 -4.44
N TYR A 176 4.36 -4.18 -5.77
CA TYR A 176 5.39 -3.42 -6.50
C TYR A 176 5.33 -1.92 -6.21
N LEU A 177 4.13 -1.34 -6.04
CA LEU A 177 3.99 0.05 -5.60
C LEU A 177 4.57 0.26 -4.19
N GLY A 178 4.35 -0.70 -3.27
CA GLY A 178 4.98 -0.70 -1.95
C GLY A 178 6.51 -0.74 -2.04
N LYS A 179 7.08 -1.54 -2.95
CA LYS A 179 8.53 -1.56 -3.19
C LYS A 179 9.08 -0.27 -3.77
N MET A 180 8.33 0.41 -4.64
CA MET A 180 8.71 1.73 -5.13
C MET A 180 8.71 2.76 -3.99
N ASN A 181 7.74 2.72 -3.09
CA ASN A 181 7.75 3.58 -1.90
C ASN A 181 8.93 3.27 -0.97
N GLU A 182 9.22 1.98 -0.72
CA GLU A 182 10.37 1.55 0.09
C GLU A 182 11.67 2.14 -0.45
N LEU A 183 11.86 2.07 -1.77
CA LEU A 183 13.00 2.67 -2.46
C LEU A 183 13.09 4.19 -2.24
N VAL A 184 12.03 4.93 -2.61
CA VAL A 184 12.10 6.40 -2.56
C VAL A 184 12.24 6.92 -1.12
N ARG A 185 11.59 6.28 -0.15
CA ARG A 185 11.69 6.65 1.27
C ARG A 185 13.08 6.39 1.83
N THR A 186 13.62 5.20 1.61
CA THR A 186 14.95 4.83 2.10
C THR A 186 16.03 5.72 1.50
N TYR A 187 15.96 5.94 0.18
CA TYR A 187 16.94 6.77 -0.51
C TYR A 187 16.82 8.25 -0.10
N ALA A 188 15.61 8.81 -0.05
CA ALA A 188 15.38 10.18 0.39
C ALA A 188 15.88 10.40 1.82
N ASN A 189 15.56 9.48 2.74
CA ASN A 189 16.01 9.55 4.13
C ASN A 189 17.54 9.53 4.22
N ALA A 190 18.20 8.59 3.56
CA ALA A 190 19.66 8.50 3.58
C ALA A 190 20.34 9.73 2.95
N PHE A 191 19.81 10.24 1.84
CA PHE A 191 20.34 11.43 1.19
C PHE A 191 20.14 12.68 2.05
N ASN A 192 18.93 12.89 2.57
CA ASN A 192 18.61 14.05 3.40
C ASN A 192 19.43 14.05 4.70
N GLN A 193 19.65 12.90 5.33
CA GLN A 193 20.50 12.80 6.51
C GLN A 193 21.95 13.23 6.24
N ILE A 194 22.48 12.97 5.05
CA ILE A 194 23.82 13.42 4.66
C ILE A 194 23.79 14.91 4.35
N HIS A 195 22.83 15.36 3.54
CA HIS A 195 22.69 16.77 3.15
C HIS A 195 22.51 17.70 4.36
N ARG A 196 21.72 17.29 5.36
CA ARG A 196 21.50 18.05 6.61
C ARG A 196 22.74 18.25 7.48
N LYS A 197 23.78 17.43 7.31
CA LYS A 197 25.06 17.60 8.03
C LYS A 197 25.93 18.70 7.41
N GLY A 198 25.66 19.05 6.16
CA GLY A 198 26.37 20.10 5.46
C GLY A 198 25.79 21.47 5.70
N LYS A 199 26.45 22.44 5.08
CA LYS A 199 26.03 23.83 4.99
C LYS A 199 26.02 24.27 3.53
N ASP A 200 25.12 25.20 3.24
CA ASP A 200 25.03 25.85 1.95
C ASP A 200 26.08 26.97 1.79
N LEU A 201 26.09 27.63 0.63
CA LEU A 201 27.05 28.70 0.34
C LEU A 201 26.92 29.93 1.26
N ASP A 202 25.75 30.13 1.86
CA ASP A 202 25.47 31.22 2.81
C ASP A 202 25.82 30.81 4.26
N ASN A 203 26.44 29.63 4.47
CA ASN A 203 26.79 29.06 5.77
C ASN A 203 25.56 28.72 6.63
N GLU A 204 24.39 28.54 6.01
CA GLU A 204 23.19 28.03 6.66
C GLU A 204 23.14 26.49 6.63
N PRO A 205 22.56 25.82 7.63
CA PRO A 205 22.48 24.36 7.66
C PRO A 205 21.65 23.79 6.51
N GLY A 206 22.12 22.67 5.95
CA GLY A 206 21.45 22.00 4.84
C GLY A 206 20.03 21.55 5.17
N MET A 207 19.10 21.83 4.27
CA MET A 207 17.70 21.40 4.41
C MET A 207 17.44 20.02 3.80
N ASP A 208 16.21 19.50 3.84
CA ASP A 208 15.86 18.29 3.10
C ASP A 208 15.97 18.53 1.59
N PHE A 209 16.81 17.75 0.91
CA PHE A 209 16.97 17.83 -0.54
C PHE A 209 15.77 17.20 -1.26
N PHE A 210 15.43 15.97 -0.85
CA PHE A 210 14.25 15.28 -1.34
C PHE A 210 13.08 15.48 -0.38
N THR A 211 11.94 15.83 -0.94
CA THR A 211 10.69 16.07 -0.22
C THR A 211 9.54 15.32 -0.88
N ALA A 212 8.36 15.44 -0.29
CA ALA A 212 7.10 15.10 -0.91
C ALA A 212 6.24 16.37 -1.00
N VAL A 213 5.54 16.54 -2.11
CA VAL A 213 4.59 17.64 -2.28
C VAL A 213 3.22 17.21 -1.76
N ASP A 214 2.66 17.99 -0.86
CA ASP A 214 1.29 17.77 -0.42
C ASP A 214 0.29 18.11 -1.52
N LYS A 215 -0.60 17.15 -1.84
CA LYS A 215 -1.53 17.29 -2.96
C LYS A 215 -2.59 18.38 -2.74
N VAL A 216 -2.86 18.74 -1.48
CA VAL A 216 -3.92 19.70 -1.13
C VAL A 216 -3.36 21.11 -1.08
N SER A 217 -2.28 21.31 -0.33
CA SER A 217 -1.67 22.62 -0.11
C SER A 217 -0.63 23.00 -1.17
N GLY A 218 -0.09 22.02 -1.91
CA GLY A 218 1.01 22.23 -2.86
C GLY A 218 2.34 22.58 -2.19
N ARG A 219 2.44 22.41 -0.86
CA ARG A 219 3.64 22.71 -0.07
C ARG A 219 4.53 21.49 0.04
N ASP A 220 5.82 21.74 0.16
CA ASP A 220 6.82 20.71 0.43
C ASP A 220 6.77 20.30 1.91
N TYR A 221 6.83 19.00 2.17
CA TYR A 221 7.03 18.49 3.52
C TYR A 221 8.47 18.74 4.01
N ALA A 222 8.62 19.05 5.28
CA ALA A 222 9.91 19.01 5.98
C ALA A 222 9.94 17.76 6.87
N PHE A 223 10.95 16.89 6.74
CA PHE A 223 10.98 15.61 7.47
C PHE A 223 11.56 15.72 8.90
N GLY A 224 11.39 16.89 9.51
CA GLY A 224 11.84 17.25 10.85
C GLY A 224 12.55 18.60 10.87
N PRO A 225 12.69 19.24 12.03
CA PRO A 225 13.45 20.48 12.18
C PRO A 225 14.95 20.27 11.90
N LEU A 226 15.62 21.36 11.53
CA LEU A 226 17.09 21.42 11.49
C LEU A 226 17.64 21.50 12.92
N GLU A 227 18.85 21.00 13.16
CA GLU A 227 19.49 21.07 14.49
C GLU A 227 19.64 22.50 15.02
N SER A 228 19.79 23.48 14.12
CA SER A 228 19.86 24.91 14.44
C SER A 228 18.51 25.54 14.76
N SER A 229 17.39 24.87 14.46
CA SER A 229 16.04 25.40 14.67
C SER A 229 15.66 25.35 16.14
N GLY A 230 14.98 26.40 16.62
CA GLY A 230 14.41 26.43 17.97
C GLY A 230 13.38 25.32 18.22
N ASP A 231 12.80 24.76 17.16
CA ASP A 231 11.83 23.66 17.25
C ASP A 231 12.48 22.30 17.55
N TYR A 232 13.80 22.16 17.33
CA TYR A 232 14.49 20.86 17.36
C TYR A 232 14.36 20.15 18.71
N SER A 233 14.57 20.87 19.81
CA SER A 233 14.51 20.28 21.16
C SER A 233 13.11 19.85 21.60
N GLY A 234 12.06 20.41 20.98
CA GLY A 234 10.66 20.11 21.31
C GLY A 234 10.01 19.11 20.34
N TYR A 235 10.70 18.74 19.26
CA TYR A 235 10.14 17.89 18.22
C TYR A 235 10.22 16.41 18.59
N ASP A 236 9.10 15.72 18.46
CA ASP A 236 9.02 14.27 18.70
C ASP A 236 9.35 13.51 17.41
N PHE A 237 10.57 12.98 17.35
CA PHE A 237 11.05 12.16 16.23
C PHE A 237 10.55 10.71 16.27
N ASP A 238 10.01 10.25 17.39
CA ASP A 238 9.56 8.88 17.59
C ASP A 238 8.07 8.70 17.27
N THR A 239 7.38 9.79 16.95
CA THR A 239 5.96 9.81 16.61
C THR A 239 5.70 10.33 15.20
N PHE A 240 4.77 9.70 14.48
CA PHE A 240 4.17 10.30 13.30
C PHE A 240 2.67 9.98 13.18
N THR A 241 1.95 10.76 12.37
CA THR A 241 0.51 10.57 12.17
C THR A 241 0.16 10.49 10.69
N SER A 242 -1.04 10.01 10.40
CA SER A 242 -1.64 10.04 9.07
C SER A 242 -2.04 11.46 8.63
N ARG A 243 -1.97 12.45 9.52
CA ARG A 243 -2.46 13.83 9.32
C ARG A 243 -3.93 13.91 8.89
N THR A 244 -4.75 12.97 9.33
CA THR A 244 -6.20 12.94 9.06
C THR A 244 -6.99 12.73 10.35
N GLY A 245 -8.30 12.97 10.32
CA GLY A 245 -9.14 12.91 11.52
C GLY A 245 -8.73 13.96 12.55
N SER A 246 -8.72 13.60 13.83
CA SER A 246 -8.24 14.51 14.89
C SER A 246 -6.73 14.78 14.84
N PHE A 247 -5.97 13.98 14.08
CA PHE A 247 -4.52 14.18 13.91
C PHE A 247 -4.18 15.24 12.85
N TYR A 248 -5.17 15.79 12.15
CA TYR A 248 -4.94 16.88 11.22
C TYR A 248 -4.60 18.17 11.97
N GLN A 249 -3.46 18.77 11.62
CA GLN A 249 -3.05 20.06 12.14
C GLN A 249 -3.00 21.06 11.00
N LYS A 250 -3.75 22.15 11.13
CA LYS A 250 -3.64 23.29 10.23
C LYS A 250 -2.35 24.05 10.55
N VAL A 251 -1.43 24.03 9.60
CA VAL A 251 -0.13 24.72 9.72
C VAL A 251 -0.21 26.02 8.91
N ALA A 252 0.28 27.11 9.48
CA ALA A 252 0.30 28.39 8.78
C ALA A 252 1.25 28.33 7.57
N PRO A 253 1.04 29.15 6.52
CA PRO A 253 1.91 29.15 5.33
C PRO A 253 3.39 29.43 5.62
N GLU A 254 3.65 30.26 6.64
CA GLU A 254 4.97 30.65 7.12
C GLU A 254 5.68 29.58 7.96
N ASP A 255 4.93 28.69 8.60
CA ASP A 255 5.49 27.68 9.50
C ASP A 255 6.00 26.46 8.74
N PRO A 256 7.07 25.78 9.19
CA PRO A 256 7.57 24.57 8.55
C PRO A 256 6.49 23.49 8.48
N PHE A 257 6.30 22.90 7.31
CA PHE A 257 5.29 21.86 7.13
C PHE A 257 5.85 20.48 7.49
N TYR A 258 6.06 20.26 8.80
CA TYR A 258 6.68 19.03 9.29
C TYR A 258 5.85 17.80 8.97
N GLY A 259 6.44 16.81 8.31
CA GLY A 259 5.81 15.56 7.94
C GLY A 259 6.75 14.39 8.17
N SER A 260 6.22 13.19 7.99
CA SER A 260 6.99 11.96 8.12
C SER A 260 7.24 11.34 6.75
N TYR A 261 8.32 10.56 6.60
CA TYR A 261 8.62 9.82 5.37
C TYR A 261 7.49 8.88 4.94
N TYR A 262 6.57 8.51 5.83
CA TYR A 262 5.32 7.82 5.47
C TYR A 262 4.51 8.56 4.39
N LEU A 263 4.48 9.90 4.42
CA LEU A 263 3.74 10.73 3.47
C LEU A 263 4.45 10.85 2.10
N LEU A 264 5.73 10.46 2.05
CA LEU A 264 6.49 10.36 0.81
C LEU A 264 6.13 9.07 0.11
N THR A 265 5.67 9.18 -1.14
CA THR A 265 5.33 8.07 -2.02
C THR A 265 5.99 8.30 -3.38
N ALA A 266 6.09 7.25 -4.19
CA ALA A 266 6.63 7.40 -5.54
C ALA A 266 5.81 8.35 -6.43
N GLU A 267 4.57 8.68 -6.06
CA GLU A 267 3.70 9.59 -6.80
C GLU A 267 3.98 11.07 -6.51
N ASN A 268 4.36 11.42 -5.28
CA ASN A 268 4.55 12.81 -4.83
C ASN A 268 6.00 13.15 -4.47
N PHE A 269 6.94 12.23 -4.70
CA PHE A 269 8.36 12.44 -4.54
C PHE A 269 8.86 13.60 -5.42
N ALA A 270 9.58 14.54 -4.81
CA ALA A 270 10.09 15.74 -5.48
C ALA A 270 11.41 16.21 -4.86
N VAL A 271 12.11 17.10 -5.56
CA VAL A 271 13.21 17.90 -5.00
C VAL A 271 12.61 19.15 -4.35
N ASN A 272 13.16 19.56 -3.22
CA ASN A 272 12.70 20.72 -2.47
C ASN A 272 12.66 21.97 -3.35
N SER A 273 11.51 22.64 -3.38
CA SER A 273 11.27 23.82 -4.21
C SER A 273 12.19 24.99 -3.87
N SER A 274 12.70 25.08 -2.63
CA SER A 274 13.67 26.09 -2.23
C SER A 274 15.02 25.89 -2.93
N ILE A 275 15.47 24.64 -3.05
CA ILE A 275 16.73 24.27 -3.72
C ILE A 275 16.60 24.39 -5.25
N ILE A 276 15.42 24.06 -5.80
CA ILE A 276 15.17 24.25 -7.24
C ILE A 276 15.24 25.72 -7.63
N ARG A 277 14.70 26.60 -6.79
CA ARG A 277 14.70 28.06 -7.03
C ARG A 277 16.07 28.66 -6.81
N ASP A 278 16.82 28.11 -5.87
CA ASP A 278 18.11 28.64 -5.45
C ASP A 278 19.13 27.50 -5.27
N PRO A 279 19.95 27.23 -6.31
CA PRO A 279 20.98 26.20 -6.26
C PRO A 279 22.06 26.45 -5.20
N ASP A 280 22.19 27.68 -4.69
CA ASP A 280 23.21 28.00 -3.68
C ASP A 280 22.89 27.33 -2.34
N LYS A 281 21.65 26.87 -2.15
CA LYS A 281 21.15 26.10 -0.99
C LYS A 281 21.54 24.62 -0.98
N ILE A 282 22.32 24.16 -1.95
CA ILE A 282 22.86 22.80 -1.94
C ILE A 282 23.99 22.73 -0.91
N ALA A 283 23.78 21.93 0.13
CA ALA A 283 24.75 21.73 1.19
C ALA A 283 25.85 20.75 0.74
N ALA A 284 26.97 21.31 0.28
CA ALA A 284 28.08 20.54 -0.30
C ALA A 284 29.28 20.35 0.63
N ALA A 285 29.35 21.09 1.76
CA ALA A 285 30.49 21.06 2.67
C ALA A 285 30.08 21.20 4.14
N THR A 286 30.89 20.73 5.08
CA THR A 286 30.69 20.98 6.53
C THR A 286 31.17 22.36 7.00
N ASP A 287 32.24 22.89 6.40
CA ASP A 287 32.81 24.22 6.66
C ASP A 287 33.03 24.95 5.34
N VAL A 288 32.21 25.98 5.10
CA VAL A 288 32.26 26.84 3.91
C VAL A 288 33.06 28.15 4.14
N ILE A 289 33.44 28.46 5.40
CA ILE A 289 34.15 29.70 5.74
C ILE A 289 35.66 29.49 5.65
N ASN A 290 36.18 28.43 6.28
CA ASN A 290 37.63 28.16 6.27
C ASN A 290 38.04 27.15 5.18
N GLY A 291 37.06 26.53 4.50
CA GLY A 291 37.26 25.50 3.50
C GLY A 291 36.55 25.85 2.19
N VAL A 292 37.00 26.88 1.47
CA VAL A 292 36.39 27.31 0.19
C VAL A 292 36.40 26.20 -0.88
N GLU A 293 37.31 25.23 -0.76
CA GLU A 293 37.41 24.04 -1.63
C GLU A 293 36.84 22.77 -0.98
N ASN A 294 36.23 22.86 0.20
CA ASN A 294 35.69 21.69 0.90
C ASN A 294 34.44 21.17 0.17
N ASN A 295 34.40 19.86 -0.02
CA ASN A 295 33.36 19.14 -0.75
C ASN A 295 33.02 17.80 -0.06
N ASP A 296 33.35 17.68 1.23
CA ASP A 296 33.22 16.44 2.01
C ASP A 296 31.79 15.87 2.02
N ILE A 297 30.77 16.71 2.13
CA ILE A 297 29.37 16.29 2.06
C ILE A 297 29.01 15.84 0.64
N ALA A 298 29.49 16.54 -0.39
CA ALA A 298 29.29 16.11 -1.78
C ALA A 298 29.94 14.75 -2.07
N GLU A 299 31.13 14.48 -1.52
CA GLU A 299 31.77 13.17 -1.59
C GLU A 299 30.99 12.11 -0.81
N GLU A 300 30.44 12.43 0.36
CA GLU A 300 29.59 11.50 1.12
C GLU A 300 28.27 11.19 0.39
N LEU A 301 27.67 12.18 -0.27
CA LEU A 301 26.50 12.01 -1.14
C LEU A 301 26.83 11.16 -2.36
N LEU A 302 28.00 11.34 -2.98
CA LEU A 302 28.46 10.49 -4.08
C LEU A 302 28.65 9.04 -3.61
N ALA A 303 29.29 8.85 -2.45
CA ALA A 303 29.51 7.55 -1.84
C ALA A 303 28.21 6.83 -1.45
N LEU A 304 27.09 7.54 -1.32
CA LEU A 304 25.77 6.93 -1.07
C LEU A 304 25.39 5.92 -2.16
N LYS A 305 25.88 6.09 -3.40
CA LYS A 305 25.67 5.13 -4.50
C LYS A 305 26.13 3.73 -4.13
N ASP A 306 27.25 3.62 -3.42
CA ASP A 306 27.89 2.35 -3.06
C ASP A 306 27.56 1.88 -1.63
N LYS A 307 26.88 2.73 -0.84
CA LYS A 307 26.42 2.38 0.51
C LYS A 307 25.30 1.34 0.46
N LYS A 308 25.37 0.38 1.38
CA LYS A 308 24.34 -0.67 1.55
C LYS A 308 23.21 -0.16 2.45
N ILE A 309 22.30 0.60 1.87
CA ILE A 309 21.13 1.16 2.58
C ILE A 309 19.89 0.26 2.48
N PHE A 310 19.94 -0.79 1.65
CA PHE A 310 18.86 -1.78 1.49
C PHE A 310 19.32 -3.17 1.92
N ILE A 311 18.37 -4.07 2.20
CA ILE A 311 18.64 -5.49 2.44
C ILE A 311 19.32 -6.12 1.22
N GLN A 312 18.95 -5.69 0.03
CA GLN A 312 19.49 -6.12 -1.27
C GLN A 312 20.87 -5.52 -1.56
N GLY A 313 21.42 -4.67 -0.68
CA GLY A 313 22.70 -4.01 -0.87
C GLY A 313 22.54 -2.53 -1.23
N THR A 314 23.09 -2.13 -2.38
CA THR A 314 23.07 -0.74 -2.85
C THR A 314 21.71 -0.36 -3.45
N THR A 315 21.50 0.93 -3.69
CA THR A 315 20.31 1.43 -4.41
C THR A 315 20.17 0.77 -5.79
N GLU A 316 21.28 0.62 -6.52
CA GLU A 316 21.29 -0.09 -7.81
C GLU A 316 20.89 -1.57 -7.65
N GLY A 317 21.44 -2.25 -6.64
CA GLY A 317 21.10 -3.64 -6.35
C GLY A 317 19.62 -3.83 -6.03
N PHE A 318 19.00 -2.90 -5.30
CA PHE A 318 17.56 -2.90 -5.06
C PHE A 318 16.77 -2.78 -6.36
N PHE A 319 17.10 -1.79 -7.21
CA PHE A 319 16.44 -1.59 -8.50
C PHE A 319 16.55 -2.80 -9.42
N GLN A 320 17.75 -3.39 -9.53
CA GLN A 320 17.99 -4.59 -10.32
C GLN A 320 17.16 -5.77 -9.80
N SER A 321 17.08 -5.95 -8.48
CA SER A 321 16.24 -6.98 -7.86
C SER A 321 14.75 -6.79 -8.19
N LEU A 322 14.25 -5.56 -8.08
CA LEU A 322 12.85 -5.24 -8.38
C LEU A 322 12.51 -5.55 -9.85
N ILE A 323 13.36 -5.14 -10.79
CA ILE A 323 13.16 -5.41 -12.23
C ILE A 323 13.26 -6.90 -12.52
N ALA A 324 14.24 -7.59 -11.93
CA ALA A 324 14.41 -9.04 -12.12
C ALA A 324 13.21 -9.83 -11.58
N GLU A 325 12.63 -9.41 -10.47
CA GLU A 325 11.42 -10.00 -9.89
C GLU A 325 10.21 -9.83 -10.81
N ILE A 326 9.95 -8.61 -11.30
CA ILE A 326 8.89 -8.34 -12.29
C ILE A 326 9.07 -9.20 -13.54
N GLY A 327 10.30 -9.28 -14.07
CA GLY A 327 10.61 -10.11 -15.24
C GLY A 327 10.38 -11.59 -15.00
N THR A 328 10.76 -12.09 -13.82
CA THR A 328 10.56 -13.50 -13.43
C THR A 328 9.07 -13.83 -13.27
N ASP A 329 8.32 -12.98 -12.57
CA ASP A 329 6.88 -13.17 -12.33
C ASP A 329 6.07 -13.02 -13.63
N THR A 330 6.48 -12.14 -14.54
CA THR A 330 5.92 -12.03 -15.89
C THR A 330 6.16 -13.30 -16.70
N ASN A 331 7.40 -13.78 -16.78
CA ASN A 331 7.75 -15.01 -17.49
C ASN A 331 6.99 -16.21 -16.93
N LYS A 332 6.85 -16.30 -15.60
CA LYS A 332 6.04 -17.33 -14.94
C LYS A 332 4.60 -17.25 -15.40
N SER A 333 4.01 -16.05 -15.38
CA SER A 333 2.61 -15.83 -15.78
C SER A 333 2.34 -16.16 -17.25
N VAL A 334 3.25 -15.79 -18.16
CA VAL A 334 3.19 -16.15 -19.59
C VAL A 334 3.20 -17.68 -19.76
N ARG A 335 4.16 -18.38 -19.14
CA ARG A 335 4.24 -19.85 -19.23
C ARG A 335 2.99 -20.54 -18.68
N PHE A 336 2.41 -20.03 -17.59
CA PHE A 336 1.14 -20.54 -17.07
C PHE A 336 -0.03 -20.29 -18.03
N SER A 337 -0.09 -19.10 -18.66
CA SER A 337 -1.12 -18.78 -19.66
C SER A 337 -1.03 -19.71 -20.87
N ASP A 338 0.17 -19.88 -21.44
CA ASP A 338 0.41 -20.74 -22.60
C ASP A 338 0.03 -22.20 -22.31
N ALA A 339 0.42 -22.72 -21.14
CA ALA A 339 0.05 -24.06 -20.72
C ALA A 339 -1.47 -24.23 -20.59
N GLN A 340 -2.15 -23.25 -19.99
CA GLN A 340 -3.60 -23.29 -19.83
C GLN A 340 -4.35 -23.16 -21.17
N GLU A 341 -3.84 -22.35 -22.09
CA GLU A 341 -4.36 -22.23 -23.45
C GLU A 341 -4.21 -23.55 -24.23
N ASN A 342 -3.06 -24.21 -24.13
CA ASN A 342 -2.85 -25.52 -24.73
C ASN A 342 -3.83 -26.58 -24.19
N ILE A 343 -4.08 -26.60 -22.88
CA ILE A 343 -5.07 -27.48 -22.26
C ILE A 343 -6.47 -27.17 -22.78
N LYS A 344 -6.85 -25.88 -22.82
CA LYS A 344 -8.14 -25.45 -23.34
C LYS A 344 -8.34 -25.90 -24.80
N ASN A 345 -7.32 -25.74 -25.64
CA ASN A 345 -7.36 -26.13 -27.05
C ASN A 345 -7.48 -27.66 -27.18
N SER A 346 -6.74 -28.44 -26.38
CA SER A 346 -6.85 -29.91 -26.34
C SER A 346 -8.26 -30.37 -25.95
N ILE A 347 -8.82 -29.81 -24.87
CA ILE A 347 -10.20 -30.12 -24.44
C ILE A 347 -11.21 -29.70 -25.51
N SER A 348 -11.02 -28.55 -26.15
CA SER A 348 -11.90 -28.10 -27.23
C SER A 348 -11.87 -29.07 -28.42
N ASN A 349 -10.68 -29.55 -28.81
CA ASN A 349 -10.53 -30.53 -29.88
C ASN A 349 -11.17 -31.88 -29.51
N GLN A 350 -10.98 -32.36 -28.28
CA GLN A 350 -11.67 -33.56 -27.79
C GLN A 350 -13.19 -33.40 -27.81
N ARG A 351 -13.70 -32.24 -27.36
CA ARG A 351 -15.14 -31.96 -27.39
C ARG A 351 -15.68 -31.93 -28.81
N LEU A 352 -14.96 -31.31 -29.75
CA LEU A 352 -15.33 -31.31 -31.17
C LEU A 352 -15.26 -32.72 -31.77
N SER A 353 -14.28 -33.54 -31.38
CA SER A 353 -14.17 -34.93 -31.85
C SER A 353 -15.29 -35.83 -31.33
N VAL A 354 -15.80 -35.59 -30.12
CA VAL A 354 -16.91 -36.36 -29.54
C VAL A 354 -18.27 -35.80 -29.99
N SER A 355 -18.37 -34.48 -30.16
CA SER A 355 -19.59 -33.81 -30.63
C SER A 355 -19.74 -33.83 -32.16
N GLY A 356 -18.66 -34.12 -32.88
CA GLY A 356 -18.69 -34.38 -34.31
C GLY A 356 -19.34 -35.74 -34.53
N ALA A 357 -20.65 -35.76 -34.72
CA ALA A 357 -21.32 -36.90 -35.30
C ALA A 357 -20.76 -37.08 -36.72
N ASP A 358 -20.10 -38.21 -36.97
CA ASP A 358 -19.66 -38.54 -38.31
C ASP A 358 -20.92 -38.91 -39.10
N VAL A 359 -21.38 -38.02 -39.97
CA VAL A 359 -22.66 -38.15 -40.69
C VAL A 359 -22.71 -39.44 -41.49
N ASP A 360 -21.54 -39.92 -41.94
CA ASP A 360 -21.38 -41.19 -42.64
C ASP A 360 -21.57 -42.40 -41.70
N GLU A 361 -21.17 -42.31 -40.43
CA GLU A 361 -21.34 -43.35 -39.41
C GLU A 361 -22.79 -43.39 -38.88
N GLU A 362 -23.43 -42.23 -38.73
CA GLU A 362 -24.87 -42.12 -38.46
C GLU A 362 -25.72 -42.62 -39.65
N ALA A 363 -25.34 -42.28 -40.89
CA ALA A 363 -26.01 -42.76 -42.10
C ALA A 363 -25.84 -44.28 -42.29
N MET A 364 -24.64 -44.83 -42.07
CA MET A 364 -24.43 -46.28 -42.09
C MET A 364 -25.20 -46.99 -40.97
N SER A 365 -25.27 -46.40 -39.78
CA SER A 365 -26.06 -46.93 -38.68
C SER A 365 -27.56 -46.89 -39.00
N LEU A 366 -28.05 -45.81 -39.61
CA LEU A 366 -29.42 -45.70 -40.12
C LEU A 366 -29.74 -46.76 -41.16
N ILE A 367 -28.88 -47.00 -42.14
CA ILE A 367 -29.05 -48.06 -43.15
C ILE A 367 -29.06 -49.44 -42.49
N ARG A 368 -28.17 -49.68 -41.51
CA ARG A 368 -28.16 -50.92 -40.72
C ARG A 368 -29.46 -51.12 -39.94
N TYR A 369 -29.95 -50.10 -39.25
CA TYR A 369 -31.21 -50.17 -38.52
C TYR A 369 -32.40 -50.36 -39.47
N GLN A 370 -32.38 -49.71 -40.64
CA GLN A 370 -33.41 -49.89 -41.67
C GLN A 370 -33.41 -51.31 -42.25
N ASN A 371 -32.23 -51.94 -42.42
CA ASN A 371 -32.12 -53.33 -42.87
C ASN A 371 -32.39 -54.36 -41.77
N ALA A 372 -32.26 -54.00 -40.50
CA ALA A 372 -32.54 -54.89 -39.37
C ALA A 372 -34.00 -54.89 -38.93
N TYR A 373 -34.76 -53.83 -39.25
CA TYR A 373 -36.19 -53.71 -38.98
C TYR A 373 -37.09 -54.05 -40.19
N ASN A 374 -36.50 -54.25 -41.38
CA ASN A 374 -37.15 -54.92 -42.52
C ASN A 374 -36.84 -56.41 -42.46
#